data_AF-A0A0D0MXB4-F1
#
_entry.id   AF-A0A0D0MXB4-F1
#
_cell.length_a   1.000
_cell.length_b   1.000
_cell.length_c   1.000
_cell.angle_alpha   90.00
_cell.angle_beta   90.00
_cell.angle_gamma   90.00
#
_symmetry.space_group_name_H-M   'P 1'
#
loop_
_entity.id
_entity.type
_entity.pdbx_description
1 polymer ?
#
loop_
_entity_poly.entity_id
_entity_poly.type
_entity_poly.pdbx_seq_one_letter_code
_entity_poly.pdbx_strand_id
1 'polypeptide(L)'
;MRGVTFDGVVMRLRDREPAMICGVTQAWVATQVGELSANLRRLVDGQPHAALLSIETDDSLKWLVVETGRMIRVPRAAIPESFAVLGTRQRRNVLLHEDKGRRLLTYPDRASAGPLDYVQRNAEVLVVEGAMKVDEVLPLLPDDVTTLVLRMGQGATGCRLTKALWLKLESVILDGWHLPDTPAKRPVSLVWEVDEPDRLMLSLVEEHLVIIDPDSGHSVILRDANARDASVRNNLQLAFAEARRYAVSTLVQVLLAWRDPQGSATLKALASASKAVATHPVD
;
A
#
# COMPACT_ATOMS: atom_id res chain seq x y z
N MET A 1 -3.35 18.72 -7.14
CA MET A 1 -3.50 20.13 -6.71
C MET A 1 -4.81 20.28 -5.94
N ARG A 2 -4.92 21.22 -4.99
CA ARG A 2 -6.19 21.57 -4.33
C ARG A 2 -6.60 22.98 -4.76
N GLY A 3 -7.88 23.16 -5.07
CA GLY A 3 -8.48 24.46 -5.37
C GLY A 3 -9.69 24.67 -4.48
N VAL A 4 -10.08 25.92 -4.29
CA VAL A 4 -11.28 26.30 -3.53
C VAL A 4 -12.17 27.12 -4.47
N THR A 5 -13.44 26.74 -4.59
CA THR A 5 -14.42 27.52 -5.36
C THR A 5 -14.76 28.82 -4.63
N PHE A 6 -15.38 29.77 -5.32
CA PHE A 6 -15.86 31.01 -4.70
C PHE A 6 -16.80 30.75 -3.52
N ASP A 7 -17.65 29.73 -3.63
CA ASP A 7 -18.61 29.35 -2.58
C ASP A 7 -17.95 28.62 -1.39
N GLY A 8 -16.65 28.33 -1.45
CA GLY A 8 -15.92 27.65 -0.38
C GLY A 8 -15.95 26.12 -0.45
N VAL A 9 -16.23 25.53 -1.61
CA VAL A 9 -16.10 24.08 -1.84
C VAL A 9 -14.65 23.76 -2.19
N VAL A 10 -14.06 22.78 -1.51
CA VAL A 10 -12.68 22.36 -1.72
C VAL A 10 -12.64 21.24 -2.75
N MET A 11 -11.94 21.47 -3.85
CA MET A 11 -11.81 20.55 -4.97
C MET A 11 -10.39 19.97 -5.06
N ARG A 12 -10.29 18.69 -5.38
CA ARG A 12 -9.06 18.01 -5.76
C ARG A 12 -8.99 17.93 -7.28
N LEU A 13 -7.87 18.41 -7.83
CA LEU A 13 -7.58 18.41 -9.25
C LEU A 13 -6.42 17.45 -9.54
N ARG A 14 -6.63 16.59 -10.53
CA ARG A 14 -5.65 15.64 -11.07
C ARG A 14 -5.59 15.82 -12.59
N ASP A 15 -4.43 15.53 -13.16
CA ASP A 15 -4.26 15.67 -14.60
C ASP A 15 -5.21 14.72 -15.34
N ARG A 16 -5.94 15.25 -16.33
CA ARG A 16 -6.91 14.51 -17.17
C ARG A 16 -8.04 13.77 -16.42
N GLU A 17 -8.28 14.08 -15.15
CA GLU A 17 -9.42 13.57 -14.39
C GLU A 17 -10.43 14.69 -14.06
N PRO A 18 -11.73 14.38 -13.93
CA PRO A 18 -12.71 15.35 -13.44
C PRO A 18 -12.34 15.91 -12.07
N ALA A 19 -12.63 17.20 -11.86
CA ALA A 19 -12.46 17.83 -10.56
C ALA A 19 -13.35 17.12 -9.52
N MET A 20 -12.79 16.79 -8.37
CA MET A 20 -13.46 16.00 -7.35
C MET A 20 -13.66 16.78 -6.06
N ILE A 21 -14.89 16.85 -5.55
CA ILE A 21 -15.19 17.47 -4.26
C ILE A 21 -14.48 16.69 -3.16
N CYS A 22 -13.68 17.38 -2.34
CA CYS A 22 -12.92 16.74 -1.25
C CYS A 22 -13.11 17.43 0.10
N GLY A 23 -13.90 18.50 0.16
CA GLY A 23 -14.19 19.18 1.41
C GLY A 23 -14.92 20.50 1.24
N VAL A 24 -15.08 21.20 2.35
CA VAL A 24 -15.70 22.52 2.44
C VAL A 24 -14.94 23.38 3.44
N THR A 25 -14.85 24.68 3.17
CA THR A 25 -14.23 25.65 4.06
C THR A 25 -15.17 26.05 5.18
N GLN A 26 -14.63 26.71 6.20
CA GLN A 26 -15.43 27.32 7.26
C GLN A 26 -16.47 28.32 6.72
N ALA A 27 -16.12 29.10 5.68
CA ALA A 27 -17.04 30.06 5.08
C ALA A 27 -18.26 29.37 4.47
N TRP A 28 -18.08 28.24 3.77
CA TRP A 28 -19.19 27.45 3.27
C TRP A 28 -20.05 26.90 4.40
N VAL A 29 -19.43 26.40 5.47
CA VAL A 29 -20.14 25.88 6.65
C VAL A 29 -21.00 26.96 7.30
N ALA A 30 -20.50 28.20 7.40
CA ALA A 30 -21.20 29.32 8.02
C ALA A 30 -22.45 29.78 7.25
N THR A 31 -22.54 29.51 5.93
CA THR A 31 -23.72 29.83 5.11
C THR A 31 -24.79 28.74 5.14
N GLN A 32 -24.48 27.57 5.71
CA GLN A 32 -25.41 26.45 5.75
C GLN A 32 -26.44 26.61 6.88
N VAL A 33 -27.72 26.38 6.55
CA VAL A 33 -28.81 26.31 7.52
C VAL A 33 -29.25 24.85 7.69
N GLY A 34 -29.55 24.44 8.93
CA GLY A 34 -30.03 23.09 9.24
C GLY A 34 -28.90 22.08 9.48
N GLU A 35 -29.18 20.80 9.19
CA GLU A 35 -28.25 19.71 9.48
C GLU A 35 -27.08 19.68 8.47
N LEU A 36 -25.86 19.92 8.95
CA LEU A 36 -24.66 19.97 8.11
C LEU A 36 -24.43 18.69 7.30
N SER A 37 -24.68 17.51 7.87
CA SER A 37 -24.56 16.22 7.17
C SER A 37 -25.51 16.12 5.99
N ALA A 38 -26.75 16.57 6.13
CA ALA A 38 -27.73 16.55 5.05
C ALA A 38 -27.33 17.52 3.92
N ASN A 39 -26.82 18.70 4.26
CA ASN A 39 -26.34 19.67 3.28
C ASN A 39 -25.10 19.16 2.53
N LEU A 40 -24.17 18.51 3.23
CA LEU A 40 -23.00 17.88 2.60
C LEU A 40 -23.37 16.72 1.67
N ARG A 41 -24.36 15.88 2.05
CA ARG A 41 -24.85 14.82 1.16
C ARG A 41 -25.47 15.41 -0.12
N ARG A 42 -26.25 16.49 0.01
CA ARG A 42 -26.82 17.20 -1.15
C ARG A 42 -25.73 17.82 -2.04
N LEU A 43 -24.65 18.33 -1.43
CA LEU A 43 -23.51 18.89 -2.17
C LEU A 43 -22.83 17.86 -3.07
N VAL A 44 -22.71 16.61 -2.61
CA VAL A 44 -22.01 15.56 -3.37
C VAL A 44 -22.93 14.72 -4.25
N ASP A 45 -24.25 14.89 -4.16
CA ASP A 45 -25.21 14.11 -4.93
C ASP A 45 -25.02 14.33 -6.44
N GLY A 46 -24.78 13.24 -7.17
CA GLY A 46 -24.52 13.26 -8.61
C GLY A 46 -23.21 13.95 -9.04
N GLN A 47 -22.32 14.30 -8.11
CA GLN A 47 -21.03 14.95 -8.41
C GLN A 47 -19.84 14.03 -8.12
N PRO A 48 -18.72 14.13 -8.85
CA PRO A 48 -17.49 13.44 -8.46
C PRO A 48 -17.01 13.91 -7.08
N HIS A 49 -16.91 13.00 -6.13
CA HIS A 49 -16.51 13.32 -4.76
C HIS A 49 -15.55 12.28 -4.17
N ALA A 50 -14.77 12.71 -3.18
CA ALA A 50 -13.95 11.81 -2.37
C ALA A 50 -14.84 11.00 -1.41
N ALA A 51 -14.41 9.80 -1.03
CA ALA A 51 -15.09 8.98 -0.02
C ALA A 51 -15.09 9.65 1.37
N LEU A 52 -14.13 10.52 1.63
CA LEU A 52 -13.97 11.28 2.87
C LEU A 52 -13.87 12.78 2.56
N LEU A 53 -14.80 13.58 3.07
CA LEU A 53 -14.80 15.04 2.90
C LEU A 53 -14.23 15.74 4.13
N SER A 54 -13.25 16.62 3.93
CA SER A 54 -12.73 17.47 5.02
C SER A 54 -13.62 18.69 5.25
N ILE A 55 -13.91 19.01 6.50
CA ILE A 55 -14.73 20.15 6.90
C ILE A 55 -13.92 21.00 7.87
N GLU A 56 -13.63 22.23 7.46
CA GLU A 56 -12.85 23.16 8.27
C GLU A 56 -13.75 23.89 9.28
N THR A 57 -13.35 23.85 10.55
CA THR A 57 -13.98 24.63 11.64
C THR A 57 -12.92 25.17 12.59
N ASP A 58 -13.24 26.20 13.38
CA ASP A 58 -12.27 26.90 14.24
C ASP A 58 -11.60 26.00 15.29
N ASP A 59 -12.40 25.17 15.96
CA ASP A 59 -11.99 24.42 17.16
C ASP A 59 -11.64 22.94 16.87
N SER A 60 -12.00 22.45 15.69
CA SER A 60 -11.90 21.04 15.33
C SER A 60 -11.72 20.84 13.85
N LEU A 61 -11.12 19.70 13.51
CA LEU A 61 -11.19 19.16 12.16
C LEU A 61 -12.25 18.08 12.14
N LYS A 62 -13.12 18.16 11.14
CA LYS A 62 -14.22 17.23 10.95
C LYS A 62 -14.06 16.55 9.59
N TRP A 63 -14.47 15.29 9.54
CA TRP A 63 -14.54 14.54 8.29
C TRP A 63 -15.87 13.84 8.17
N LEU A 64 -16.52 13.97 7.02
CA LEU A 64 -17.71 13.19 6.68
C LEU A 64 -17.29 11.97 5.87
N VAL A 65 -17.58 10.79 6.39
CA VAL A 65 -17.52 9.54 5.63
C VAL A 65 -18.77 9.49 4.76
N VAL A 66 -18.64 9.74 3.45
CA VAL A 66 -19.81 9.98 2.58
C VAL A 66 -20.75 8.78 2.55
N GLU A 67 -20.19 7.58 2.37
CA GLU A 67 -20.93 6.32 2.25
C GLU A 67 -21.85 6.04 3.46
N THR A 68 -21.36 6.28 4.67
CA THR A 68 -22.14 6.05 5.90
C THR A 68 -22.83 7.31 6.41
N GLY A 69 -22.46 8.46 5.85
CA GLY A 69 -22.78 9.78 6.35
C GLY A 69 -22.31 10.04 7.79
N ARG A 70 -21.33 9.28 8.29
CA ARG A 70 -20.80 9.43 9.64
C ARG A 70 -19.87 10.63 9.72
N MET A 71 -20.08 11.48 10.73
CA MET A 71 -19.16 12.57 11.05
C MET A 71 -18.10 12.12 12.06
N ILE A 72 -16.84 12.28 11.72
CA ILE A 72 -15.69 12.11 12.60
C ILE A 72 -15.22 13.49 13.02
N ARG A 73 -15.26 13.81 14.32
CA ARG A 73 -14.79 15.09 14.87
C ARG A 73 -13.57 14.85 15.74
N VAL A 74 -12.53 15.65 15.51
CA VAL A 74 -11.30 15.57 16.30
C VAL A 74 -10.89 16.99 16.72
N PRO A 75 -10.63 17.23 18.01
CA PRO A 75 -10.18 18.54 18.48
C PRO A 75 -8.89 18.96 17.79
N ARG A 76 -8.78 20.23 17.37
CA ARG A 76 -7.60 20.72 16.65
C ARG A 76 -6.32 20.59 17.48
N ALA A 77 -6.41 20.74 18.81
CA ALA A 77 -5.29 20.56 19.73
C ALA A 77 -4.75 19.12 19.80
N ALA A 78 -5.50 18.13 19.33
CA ALA A 78 -5.07 16.73 19.29
C ALA A 78 -4.42 16.34 17.96
N ILE A 79 -4.52 17.17 16.92
CA ILE A 79 -4.05 16.85 15.57
C ILE A 79 -2.68 17.51 15.36
N PRO A 80 -1.72 16.83 14.72
CA PRO A 80 -0.45 17.44 14.35
C PRO A 80 -0.63 18.68 13.46
N GLU A 81 0.36 19.58 13.47
CA GLU A 81 0.33 20.79 12.64
C GLU A 81 0.40 20.47 11.13
N SER A 82 1.15 19.43 10.76
CA SER A 82 1.37 19.02 9.37
C SER A 82 1.09 17.54 9.21
N PHE A 83 0.13 17.22 8.34
CA PHE A 83 -0.28 15.86 8.09
C PHE A 83 -0.93 15.69 6.71
N ALA A 84 -0.88 14.47 6.19
CA ALA A 84 -1.65 14.02 5.04
C ALA A 84 -2.80 13.11 5.49
N VAL A 85 -3.99 13.29 4.93
CA VAL A 85 -5.14 12.39 5.16
C VAL A 85 -5.03 11.20 4.22
N LEU A 86 -4.99 9.99 4.79
CA LEU A 86 -4.92 8.74 4.03
C LEU A 86 -6.26 8.06 3.83
N GLY A 87 -7.35 8.54 4.44
CA GLY A 87 -8.69 7.96 4.30
C GLY A 87 -9.23 7.46 5.62
N THR A 88 -10.07 6.42 5.59
CA THR A 88 -10.73 5.88 6.78
C THR A 88 -10.29 4.48 7.11
N ARG A 89 -10.46 4.10 8.39
CA ARG A 89 -10.43 2.72 8.85
C ARG A 89 -11.75 2.35 9.50
N GLN A 90 -12.29 1.19 9.11
CA GLN A 90 -13.59 0.66 9.51
C GLN A 90 -14.72 1.70 9.37
N ARG A 91 -14.56 2.67 8.45
CA ARG A 91 -15.45 3.82 8.27
C ARG A 91 -15.74 4.59 9.58
N ARG A 92 -14.89 4.42 10.59
CA ARG A 92 -15.04 4.91 11.96
C ARG A 92 -13.93 5.85 12.35
N ASN A 93 -12.73 5.59 11.84
CA ASN A 93 -11.57 6.39 12.12
C ASN A 93 -11.03 7.06 10.86
N VAL A 94 -10.48 8.26 11.00
CA VAL A 94 -9.62 8.87 9.98
C VAL A 94 -8.17 8.43 10.22
N LEU A 95 -7.49 8.10 9.13
CA LEU A 95 -6.07 7.78 9.11
C LEU A 95 -5.28 8.98 8.58
N LEU A 96 -4.31 9.42 9.36
CA LEU A 96 -3.42 10.52 9.03
C LEU A 96 -1.98 10.03 8.99
N HIS A 97 -1.16 10.62 8.13
CA HIS A 97 0.29 10.52 8.20
C HIS A 97 0.84 11.86 8.69
N GLU A 98 1.53 11.86 9.83
CA GLU A 98 2.20 13.03 10.40
C GLU A 98 3.59 13.20 9.78
N ASP A 99 3.87 14.37 9.22
CA ASP A 99 5.12 14.60 8.48
C ASP A 99 6.36 14.69 9.40
N LYS A 100 6.24 15.41 10.53
CA LYS A 100 7.36 15.60 11.49
C LYS A 100 7.66 14.32 12.25
N GLY A 101 6.62 13.68 12.77
CA GLY A 101 6.71 12.45 13.56
C GLY A 101 6.90 11.19 12.73
N ARG A 102 6.69 11.25 11.40
CA ARG A 102 6.76 10.12 10.48
C ARG A 102 5.85 8.96 10.91
N ARG A 103 4.67 9.28 11.44
CA ARG A 103 3.78 8.29 12.06
C ARG A 103 2.43 8.27 11.37
N LEU A 104 1.89 7.07 11.23
CA LEU A 104 0.48 6.88 10.95
C LEU A 104 -0.29 7.07 12.25
N LEU A 105 -1.34 7.87 12.22
CA LEU A 105 -2.21 8.18 13.35
C LEU A 105 -3.65 7.86 13.00
N THR A 106 -4.39 7.32 13.96
CA THR A 106 -5.80 6.99 13.84
C THR A 106 -6.61 7.87 14.79
N TYR A 107 -7.70 8.48 14.32
CA TYR A 107 -8.62 9.21 15.17
C TYR A 107 -10.07 8.79 14.93
N PRO A 108 -10.94 8.72 15.96
CA PRO A 108 -10.68 9.16 17.33
C PRO A 108 -9.96 8.13 18.22
N ASP A 109 -9.70 6.91 17.75
CA ASP A 109 -9.18 5.82 18.59
C ASP A 109 -7.72 6.03 19.08
N ARG A 110 -6.99 7.02 18.54
CA ARG A 110 -5.62 7.42 18.93
C ARG A 110 -4.57 6.31 18.85
N ALA A 111 -4.72 5.38 17.91
CA ALA A 111 -3.66 4.42 17.58
C ALA A 111 -2.57 5.09 16.73
N SER A 112 -1.33 4.60 16.84
CA SER A 112 -0.20 5.06 16.03
C SER A 112 0.72 3.92 15.58
N ALA A 113 1.34 4.02 14.40
CA ALA A 113 2.48 3.17 14.00
C ALA A 113 3.51 3.94 13.17
N GLY A 114 4.67 3.33 12.96
CA GLY A 114 5.84 3.91 12.32
C GLY A 114 7.08 3.82 13.21
N PRO A 115 8.22 4.41 12.80
CA PRO A 115 8.33 5.50 11.82
C PRO A 115 8.27 5.05 10.34
N LEU A 116 7.68 5.89 9.49
CA LEU A 116 7.59 5.74 8.04
C LEU A 116 8.32 6.91 7.36
N ASP A 117 9.33 6.58 6.57
CA ASP A 117 10.12 7.57 5.84
C ASP A 117 9.35 8.16 4.65
N TYR A 118 8.41 7.39 4.11
CA TYR A 118 7.56 7.83 3.02
C TYR A 118 6.18 7.19 3.12
N VAL A 119 5.14 7.99 2.93
CA VAL A 119 3.78 7.50 2.75
C VAL A 119 3.11 8.32 1.68
N GLN A 120 2.58 7.65 0.66
CA GLN A 120 1.76 8.29 -0.35
C GLN A 120 0.56 7.42 -0.66
N ARG A 121 -0.61 8.04 -0.70
CA ARG A 121 -1.83 7.37 -1.16
C ARG A 121 -2.29 7.96 -2.48
N ASN A 122 -2.56 7.10 -3.45
CA ASN A 122 -3.24 7.46 -4.68
C ASN A 122 -4.42 6.50 -4.93
N ALA A 123 -5.65 7.00 -4.68
CA ALA A 123 -6.86 6.19 -4.77
C ALA A 123 -6.73 4.89 -3.96
N GLU A 124 -6.79 3.73 -4.61
CA GLU A 124 -6.74 2.40 -3.97
C GLU A 124 -5.31 1.88 -3.74
N VAL A 125 -4.31 2.66 -4.17
CA VAL A 125 -2.89 2.34 -4.02
C VAL A 125 -2.31 3.09 -2.82
N LEU A 126 -1.71 2.36 -1.89
CA LEU A 126 -0.92 2.93 -0.80
C LEU A 126 0.56 2.56 -0.99
N VAL A 127 1.43 3.55 -0.99
CA VAL A 127 2.89 3.41 -1.02
C VAL A 127 3.44 3.73 0.36
N VAL A 128 4.24 2.84 0.93
CA VAL A 128 4.91 3.06 2.22
C VAL A 128 6.39 2.68 2.15
N GLU A 129 7.22 3.43 2.86
CA GLU A 129 8.65 3.19 3.07
C GLU A 129 8.97 3.41 4.55
N GLY A 130 9.80 2.56 5.14
CA GLY A 130 10.28 2.74 6.51
C GLY A 130 10.61 1.42 7.21
N ALA A 131 11.22 1.52 8.38
CA ALA A 131 11.56 0.38 9.23
C ALA A 131 10.33 -0.11 10.02
N MET A 132 9.30 -0.57 9.31
CA MET A 132 8.07 -1.07 9.92
C MET A 132 7.99 -2.59 9.88
N LYS A 133 7.40 -3.17 10.91
CA LYS A 133 6.85 -4.53 10.78
C LYS A 133 5.52 -4.42 10.07
N VAL A 134 5.27 -5.29 9.10
CA VAL A 134 4.00 -5.26 8.34
C VAL A 134 2.77 -5.46 9.23
N ASP A 135 2.92 -6.20 10.33
CA ASP A 135 1.88 -6.39 11.34
C ASP A 135 1.45 -5.05 11.99
N GLU A 136 2.27 -4.00 11.92
CA GLU A 136 1.96 -2.64 12.38
C GLU A 136 1.26 -1.79 11.31
N VAL A 137 1.38 -2.18 10.03
CA VAL A 137 0.76 -1.50 8.88
C VAL A 137 -0.67 -1.96 8.67
N LEU A 138 -0.96 -3.26 8.87
CA LEU A 138 -2.30 -3.82 8.70
C LEU A 138 -3.38 -3.05 9.50
N PRO A 139 -3.15 -2.69 10.78
CA PRO A 139 -4.09 -1.86 11.51
C PRO A 139 -4.24 -0.45 10.96
N LEU A 140 -3.39 0.03 10.05
CA LEU A 140 -3.43 1.41 9.58
C LEU A 140 -3.61 1.49 8.06
N LEU A 141 -4.06 0.40 7.43
CA LEU A 141 -4.51 0.40 6.06
C LEU A 141 -5.90 1.04 5.93
N PRO A 142 -6.07 2.02 5.03
CA PRO A 142 -7.38 2.53 4.69
C PRO A 142 -8.34 1.44 4.19
N ASP A 143 -9.64 1.70 4.29
CA ASP A 143 -10.71 0.74 3.97
C ASP A 143 -10.73 0.36 2.48
N ASP A 144 -10.44 1.32 1.63
CA ASP A 144 -10.55 1.26 0.18
C ASP A 144 -9.20 1.06 -0.52
N VAL A 145 -8.18 0.59 0.21
CA VAL A 145 -6.88 0.24 -0.35
C VAL A 145 -6.85 -1.25 -0.69
N THR A 146 -6.66 -1.55 -1.97
CA THR A 146 -6.55 -2.89 -2.54
C THR A 146 -5.12 -3.24 -2.95
N THR A 147 -4.29 -2.21 -3.22
CA THR A 147 -2.89 -2.39 -3.63
C THR A 147 -1.93 -1.72 -2.65
N LEU A 148 -0.98 -2.50 -2.12
CA LEU A 148 0.05 -2.00 -1.22
C LEU A 148 1.42 -2.06 -1.90
N VAL A 149 2.08 -0.92 -2.04
CA VAL A 149 3.47 -0.83 -2.51
C VAL A 149 4.38 -0.64 -1.31
N LEU A 150 5.24 -1.62 -1.08
CA LEU A 150 6.25 -1.61 -0.03
C LEU A 150 7.58 -1.24 -0.65
N ARG A 151 8.02 -0.01 -0.39
CA ARG A 151 9.36 0.44 -0.72
C ARG A 151 10.31 -0.03 0.37
N MET A 152 11.17 -0.98 0.01
CA MET A 152 12.11 -1.58 0.93
C MET A 152 13.37 -0.71 0.98
N GLY A 153 13.31 0.36 1.77
CA GLY A 153 14.41 1.31 1.96
C GLY A 153 15.62 0.73 2.71
N GLN A 154 16.67 1.56 2.81
CA GLN A 154 17.94 1.22 3.46
C GLN A 154 17.75 0.80 4.94
N GLY A 155 17.91 -0.49 5.24
CA GLY A 155 17.86 -1.03 6.60
C GLY A 155 16.59 -1.81 6.97
N ALA A 156 15.63 -1.95 6.05
CA ALA A 156 14.53 -2.88 6.24
C ALA A 156 15.06 -4.32 6.35
N THR A 157 14.78 -5.00 7.46
CA THR A 157 15.27 -6.36 7.72
C THR A 157 14.37 -7.45 7.13
N GLY A 158 13.13 -7.08 6.79
CA GLY A 158 12.14 -7.95 6.19
C GLY A 158 10.73 -7.41 6.32
N CYS A 159 9.79 -8.06 5.65
CA CYS A 159 8.38 -7.74 5.55
C CYS A 159 7.59 -9.04 5.82
N ARG A 160 6.50 -9.00 6.59
CA ARG A 160 5.65 -10.17 6.86
C ARG A 160 4.25 -10.00 6.28
N LEU A 161 3.93 -10.68 5.20
CA LEU A 161 2.59 -10.70 4.64
C LEU A 161 1.75 -11.74 5.38
N THR A 162 1.02 -11.29 6.40
CA THR A 162 0.10 -12.15 7.16
C THR A 162 -1.12 -12.53 6.34
N LYS A 163 -1.78 -13.64 6.71
CA LYS A 163 -3.01 -14.09 6.03
C LYS A 163 -4.12 -13.02 6.05
N ALA A 164 -4.27 -12.32 7.18
CA ALA A 164 -5.28 -11.26 7.31
C ALA A 164 -5.00 -10.06 6.37
N LEU A 165 -3.72 -9.72 6.18
CA LEU A 165 -3.33 -8.67 5.24
C LEU A 165 -3.50 -9.13 3.80
N TRP A 166 -3.09 -10.36 3.50
CA TRP A 166 -3.22 -10.97 2.18
C TRP A 166 -4.67 -11.02 1.69
N LEU A 167 -5.61 -11.36 2.57
CA LEU A 167 -7.03 -11.43 2.23
C LEU A 167 -7.68 -10.05 2.02
N LYS A 168 -7.07 -8.97 2.52
CA LYS A 168 -7.59 -7.61 2.33
C LYS A 168 -7.11 -6.97 1.03
N LEU A 169 -5.95 -7.39 0.52
CA LEU A 169 -5.30 -6.79 -0.64
C LEU A 169 -5.47 -7.68 -1.87
N GLU A 170 -5.72 -7.07 -3.01
CA GLU A 170 -5.67 -7.74 -4.31
C GLU A 170 -4.22 -7.88 -4.79
N SER A 171 -3.36 -6.91 -4.45
CA SER A 171 -1.97 -6.91 -4.86
C SER A 171 -1.01 -6.31 -3.83
N VAL A 172 0.17 -6.92 -3.72
CA VAL A 172 1.31 -6.39 -2.96
C VAL A 172 2.49 -6.24 -3.90
N ILE A 173 3.02 -5.02 -4.00
CA ILE A 173 4.19 -4.70 -4.82
C ILE A 173 5.38 -4.48 -3.90
N LEU A 174 6.45 -5.25 -4.10
CA LEU A 174 7.74 -5.00 -3.48
C LEU A 174 8.62 -4.19 -4.42
N ASP A 175 9.00 -3.01 -3.97
CA ASP A 175 9.92 -2.11 -4.67
C ASP A 175 11.21 -2.00 -3.86
N GLY A 176 12.26 -2.69 -4.31
CA GLY A 176 13.57 -2.73 -3.63
C GLY A 176 14.56 -1.70 -4.14
N TRP A 177 14.10 -0.65 -4.85
CA TRP A 177 14.97 0.41 -5.35
C TRP A 177 15.93 0.90 -4.26
N HIS A 178 17.23 0.90 -4.58
CA HIS A 178 18.28 1.39 -3.70
C HIS A 178 19.13 2.44 -4.41
N LEU A 179 19.78 3.29 -3.61
CA LEU A 179 20.78 4.23 -4.11
C LEU A 179 22.05 3.44 -4.52
N PRO A 180 22.64 3.72 -5.70
CA PRO A 180 23.75 2.93 -6.29
C PRO A 180 25.00 2.74 -5.42
N ASP A 181 25.30 3.70 -4.52
CA ASP A 181 26.56 3.74 -3.77
C ASP A 181 26.51 3.07 -2.39
N THR A 182 25.52 2.20 -2.13
CA THR A 182 25.35 1.58 -0.81
C THR A 182 25.75 0.10 -0.86
N PRO A 183 26.69 -0.37 -0.01
CA PRO A 183 27.16 -1.75 -0.05
C PRO A 183 26.00 -2.73 0.13
N ALA A 184 26.04 -3.83 -0.64
CA ALA A 184 25.02 -4.89 -0.64
C ALA A 184 24.80 -5.42 0.79
N LYS A 185 23.72 -4.95 1.42
CA LYS A 185 23.26 -5.45 2.73
C LYS A 185 22.42 -6.71 2.56
N ARG A 186 22.25 -7.41 3.69
CA ARG A 186 21.53 -8.69 3.84
C ARG A 186 20.25 -8.73 2.99
N PRO A 187 19.89 -9.92 2.44
CA PRO A 187 18.66 -10.06 1.67
C PRO A 187 17.46 -9.58 2.47
N VAL A 188 16.65 -8.71 1.87
CA VAL A 188 15.38 -8.29 2.46
C VAL A 188 14.40 -9.47 2.30
N SER A 189 13.89 -9.99 3.41
CA SER A 189 13.04 -11.17 3.40
C SER A 189 11.56 -10.80 3.42
N LEU A 190 10.78 -11.24 2.43
CA LEU A 190 9.31 -11.28 2.52
C LEU A 190 8.90 -12.63 3.13
N VAL A 191 8.40 -12.61 4.36
CA VAL A 191 7.77 -13.77 5.02
C VAL A 191 6.29 -13.77 4.67
N TRP A 192 5.84 -14.75 3.90
CA TRP A 192 4.47 -14.84 3.44
C TRP A 192 3.73 -16.01 4.09
N GLU A 193 2.63 -15.69 4.77
CA GLU A 193 1.70 -16.65 5.36
C GLU A 193 0.63 -17.05 4.35
N VAL A 194 0.86 -18.17 3.68
CA VAL A 194 -0.08 -18.82 2.77
C VAL A 194 -0.16 -20.30 3.12
N ASP A 195 -1.35 -20.90 3.03
CA ASP A 195 -1.57 -22.29 3.44
C ASP A 195 -0.87 -23.28 2.49
N GLU A 196 -0.95 -23.04 1.17
CA GLU A 196 -0.42 -23.94 0.13
C GLU A 196 0.58 -23.19 -0.80
N PRO A 197 1.77 -22.81 -0.31
CA PRO A 197 2.74 -22.04 -1.09
C PRO A 197 3.19 -22.76 -2.39
N ASP A 198 3.12 -24.09 -2.39
CA ASP A 198 3.53 -24.94 -3.51
C ASP A 198 2.66 -24.78 -4.77
N ARG A 199 1.44 -24.25 -4.63
CA ARG A 199 0.50 -23.99 -5.74
C ARG A 199 0.62 -22.60 -6.34
N LEU A 200 1.36 -21.70 -5.69
CA LEU A 200 1.60 -20.35 -6.21
C LEU A 200 2.20 -20.45 -7.62
N MET A 201 1.65 -19.68 -8.55
CA MET A 201 2.13 -19.60 -9.92
C MET A 201 3.07 -18.42 -10.05
N LEU A 202 4.28 -18.68 -10.54
CA LEU A 202 5.30 -17.67 -10.79
C LEU A 202 5.48 -17.48 -12.29
N SER A 203 5.55 -16.23 -12.73
CA SER A 203 5.84 -15.87 -14.11
C SER A 203 6.74 -14.64 -14.16
N LEU A 204 7.50 -14.51 -15.26
CA LEU A 204 8.18 -13.27 -15.58
C LEU A 204 7.34 -12.45 -16.55
N VAL A 205 7.01 -11.23 -16.15
CA VAL A 205 6.37 -10.24 -17.01
C VAL A 205 7.35 -9.08 -17.14
N GLU A 206 7.95 -8.94 -18.32
CA GLU A 206 9.04 -8.01 -18.59
C GLU A 206 10.21 -8.21 -17.60
N GLU A 207 10.53 -7.21 -16.78
CA GLU A 207 11.60 -7.25 -15.78
C GLU A 207 11.10 -7.61 -14.37
N HIS A 208 9.81 -7.93 -14.23
CA HIS A 208 9.16 -8.17 -12.94
C HIS A 208 8.84 -9.66 -12.74
N LEU A 209 9.01 -10.11 -11.50
CA LEU A 209 8.53 -11.43 -11.09
C LEU A 209 7.12 -11.26 -10.52
N VAL A 210 6.16 -11.93 -11.13
CA VAL A 210 4.76 -11.92 -10.71
C VAL A 210 4.44 -13.28 -10.10
N ILE A 211 3.86 -13.26 -8.90
CA ILE A 211 3.44 -14.47 -8.17
C ILE A 211 1.94 -14.36 -7.92
N ILE A 212 1.17 -15.31 -8.40
CA ILE A 212 -0.29 -15.33 -8.30
C ILE A 212 -0.72 -16.52 -7.46
N ASP A 213 -1.63 -16.28 -6.53
CA ASP A 213 -2.42 -17.34 -5.91
C ASP A 213 -3.56 -17.73 -6.86
N PRO A 214 -3.55 -18.96 -7.42
CA PRO A 214 -4.52 -19.37 -8.42
C PRO A 214 -5.95 -19.47 -7.86
N ASP A 215 -6.13 -19.60 -6.55
CA ASP A 215 -7.46 -19.77 -5.93
C ASP A 215 -8.15 -18.42 -5.70
N SER A 216 -7.38 -17.37 -5.35
CA SER A 216 -7.90 -16.04 -5.04
C SER A 216 -7.69 -15.01 -6.17
N GLY A 217 -6.73 -15.25 -7.07
CA GLY A 217 -6.27 -14.27 -8.05
C GLY A 217 -5.43 -13.13 -7.46
N HIS A 218 -5.19 -13.13 -6.15
CA HIS A 218 -4.35 -12.14 -5.50
C HIS A 218 -2.90 -12.29 -5.96
N SER A 219 -2.16 -11.18 -6.01
CA SER A 219 -0.81 -11.14 -6.58
C SER A 219 0.25 -10.52 -5.67
N VAL A 220 1.46 -11.06 -5.73
CA VAL A 220 2.69 -10.42 -5.24
C VAL A 220 3.58 -10.11 -6.44
N ILE A 221 3.93 -8.84 -6.60
CA ILE A 221 4.77 -8.36 -7.70
C ILE A 221 6.11 -7.91 -7.11
N LEU A 222 7.18 -8.53 -7.54
CA LEU A 222 8.54 -8.10 -7.22
C LEU A 222 9.05 -7.29 -8.41
N ARG A 223 9.06 -5.97 -8.24
CA ARG A 223 9.53 -5.04 -9.26
C ARG A 223 11.04 -5.26 -9.49
N ASP A 224 11.47 -5.09 -10.74
CA ASP A 224 12.87 -5.13 -11.19
C ASP A 224 13.65 -6.40 -10.78
N ALA A 225 12.94 -7.52 -10.53
CA ALA A 225 13.53 -8.79 -10.14
C ALA A 225 14.46 -9.38 -11.23
N ASN A 226 14.22 -9.04 -12.49
CA ASN A 226 15.02 -9.44 -13.65
C ASN A 226 15.51 -8.24 -14.47
N ALA A 227 15.68 -7.08 -13.84
CA ALA A 227 16.14 -5.89 -14.54
C ALA A 227 17.47 -6.13 -15.27
N ARG A 228 17.66 -5.54 -16.45
CA ARG A 228 18.93 -5.68 -17.20
C ARG A 228 20.13 -5.14 -16.42
N ASP A 229 19.92 -4.02 -15.72
CA ASP A 229 20.93 -3.44 -14.85
C ASP A 229 20.97 -4.20 -13.52
N ALA A 230 22.11 -4.86 -13.24
CA ALA A 230 22.30 -5.61 -12.01
C ALA A 230 22.31 -4.72 -10.75
N SER A 231 22.57 -3.42 -10.90
CA SER A 231 22.56 -2.46 -9.79
C SER A 231 21.17 -2.09 -9.31
N VAL A 232 20.12 -2.41 -10.07
CA VAL A 232 18.72 -2.21 -9.63
C VAL A 232 18.03 -3.53 -9.29
N ARG A 233 18.71 -4.68 -9.50
CA ARG A 233 18.16 -5.98 -9.11
C ARG A 233 18.06 -6.08 -7.60
N ASN A 234 16.86 -6.36 -7.14
CA ASN A 234 16.55 -6.40 -5.73
C ASN A 234 17.13 -7.66 -5.06
N ASN A 235 17.91 -7.49 -3.99
CA ASN A 235 18.39 -8.59 -3.16
C ASN A 235 17.27 -9.06 -2.22
N LEU A 236 16.26 -9.72 -2.79
CA LEU A 236 15.06 -10.18 -2.09
C LEU A 236 15.09 -11.69 -1.85
N GLN A 237 14.55 -12.08 -0.70
CA GLN A 237 14.31 -13.47 -0.34
C GLN A 237 12.82 -13.67 -0.05
N LEU A 238 12.21 -14.67 -0.68
CA LEU A 238 10.87 -15.12 -0.35
C LEU A 238 10.97 -16.22 0.71
N ALA A 239 10.26 -16.05 1.81
CA ALA A 239 10.20 -17.00 2.90
C ALA A 239 8.73 -17.39 3.15
N PHE A 240 8.50 -18.68 3.36
CA PHE A 240 7.20 -19.22 3.73
C PHE A 240 7.29 -19.88 5.11
N ALA A 241 6.16 -20.34 5.64
CA ALA A 241 6.15 -21.20 6.82
C ALA A 241 7.08 -22.43 6.62
N GLU A 242 7.50 -23.08 7.72
CA GLU A 242 8.42 -24.25 7.70
C GLU A 242 9.87 -23.97 7.28
N ALA A 243 10.35 -22.74 7.42
CA ALA A 243 11.72 -22.33 7.08
C ALA A 243 12.11 -22.49 5.60
N ARG A 244 11.13 -22.65 4.69
CA ARG A 244 11.35 -22.61 3.24
C ARG A 244 11.72 -21.18 2.84
N ARG A 245 12.92 -21.01 2.26
CA ARG A 245 13.44 -19.72 1.81
C ARG A 245 13.99 -19.86 0.40
N TYR A 246 13.60 -18.94 -0.48
CA TYR A 246 14.00 -18.90 -1.88
C TYR A 246 14.60 -17.53 -2.18
N ALA A 247 15.82 -17.50 -2.70
CA ALA A 247 16.36 -16.27 -3.27
C ALA A 247 15.59 -15.97 -4.57
N VAL A 248 15.11 -14.73 -4.70
CA VAL A 248 14.34 -14.31 -5.88
C VAL A 248 15.15 -14.45 -7.16
N SER A 249 16.45 -14.15 -7.11
CA SER A 249 17.39 -14.34 -8.21
C SER A 249 17.44 -15.79 -8.70
N THR A 250 17.44 -16.76 -7.77
CA THR A 250 17.42 -18.19 -8.13
C THR A 250 16.10 -18.58 -8.79
N LEU A 251 14.96 -18.11 -8.28
CA LEU A 251 13.66 -18.38 -8.90
C LEU A 251 13.58 -17.80 -10.32
N VAL A 252 14.07 -16.57 -10.51
CA VAL A 252 14.15 -15.92 -11.82
C VAL A 252 15.04 -16.71 -12.78
N GLN A 253 16.22 -17.17 -12.35
CA GLN A 253 17.11 -17.98 -13.19
C GLN A 253 16.48 -19.29 -13.63
N VAL A 254 15.80 -19.99 -12.70
CA VAL A 254 15.11 -21.24 -13.03
C VAL A 254 13.94 -20.99 -13.98
N LEU A 255 13.19 -19.89 -13.79
CA LEU A 255 12.12 -19.48 -14.72
C LEU A 255 12.64 -19.12 -16.11
N LEU A 256 13.77 -18.42 -16.22
CA LEU A 256 14.38 -18.11 -17.52
C LEU A 256 14.84 -19.38 -18.26
N ALA A 257 15.29 -20.39 -17.52
CA ALA A 257 15.63 -21.70 -18.06
C ALA A 257 14.40 -22.59 -18.30
N TRP A 258 13.23 -22.20 -17.78
CA TRP A 258 12.00 -22.96 -17.84
C TRP A 258 11.41 -22.91 -19.25
N ARG A 259 11.27 -24.09 -19.87
CA ARG A 259 10.71 -24.23 -21.21
C ARG A 259 9.24 -24.63 -21.11
N ASP A 260 8.39 -23.68 -20.72
CA ASP A 260 6.93 -23.83 -20.77
C ASP A 260 6.31 -22.80 -21.74
N PRO A 261 5.49 -23.24 -22.71
CA PRO A 261 4.77 -22.31 -23.60
C PRO A 261 3.89 -21.28 -22.88
N GLN A 262 3.45 -21.53 -21.65
CA GLN A 262 2.66 -20.57 -20.86
C GLN A 262 3.52 -19.58 -20.08
N GLY A 263 4.85 -19.73 -20.07
CA GLY A 263 5.78 -18.79 -19.39
C GLY A 263 5.61 -18.70 -17.88
N SER A 264 4.91 -19.67 -17.26
CA SER A 264 4.66 -19.72 -15.82
C SER A 264 4.98 -21.10 -15.25
N ALA A 265 5.29 -21.16 -13.96
CA ALA A 265 5.58 -22.40 -13.26
C ALA A 265 5.09 -22.33 -11.81
N THR A 266 4.68 -23.47 -11.25
CA THR A 266 4.35 -23.53 -9.82
C THR A 266 5.62 -23.44 -8.97
N LEU A 267 5.50 -22.89 -7.74
CA LEU A 267 6.62 -22.84 -6.81
C LEU A 267 7.22 -24.23 -6.57
N LYS A 268 6.38 -25.27 -6.48
CA LYS A 268 6.83 -26.67 -6.33
C LYS A 268 7.68 -27.15 -7.51
N ALA A 269 7.28 -26.83 -8.74
CA ALA A 269 8.02 -27.20 -9.94
C ALA A 269 9.39 -26.51 -9.97
N LEU A 270 9.42 -25.20 -9.69
CA LEU A 270 10.66 -24.42 -9.63
C LEU A 270 11.58 -24.88 -8.50
N ALA A 271 11.06 -25.18 -7.32
CA ALA A 271 11.83 -25.67 -6.19
C ALA A 271 12.45 -27.05 -6.48
N SER A 272 11.75 -27.91 -7.21
CA SER A 272 12.25 -29.23 -7.62
C SER A 272 13.35 -29.11 -8.68
N ALA A 273 13.16 -28.22 -9.65
CA ALA A 273 14.16 -27.95 -10.69
C ALA A 273 15.41 -27.27 -10.14
N SER A 274 15.26 -26.34 -9.18
CA SER A 274 16.39 -25.70 -8.49
C SER A 274 17.25 -26.73 -7.73
N LYS A 275 16.64 -27.72 -7.08
CA LYS A 275 17.37 -28.83 -6.44
C LYS A 275 18.14 -29.68 -7.47
N ALA A 276 17.56 -29.93 -8.63
CA ALA A 276 18.22 -30.68 -9.71
C ALA A 276 19.45 -29.93 -10.28
N VAL A 277 19.37 -28.59 -10.39
CA VAL A 277 20.49 -27.74 -10.82
C VAL A 277 21.62 -27.71 -9.79
N ALA A 278 21.32 -27.81 -8.48
CA ALA A 278 22.34 -27.90 -7.42
C ALA A 278 23.03 -29.28 -7.33
N THR A 279 22.51 -30.31 -8.00
CA THR A 279 23.03 -31.69 -7.97
C THR A 279 23.79 -32.12 -9.23
N HIS A 280 23.95 -31.25 -10.23
CA HIS A 280 24.84 -31.55 -11.35
C HIS A 280 26.28 -31.15 -10.98
N PRO A 281 27.22 -32.12 -10.88
CA PRO A 281 28.64 -31.80 -10.87
C PRO A 281 28.97 -31.18 -12.22
N VAL A 282 29.76 -30.10 -12.18
CA VAL A 282 30.53 -29.67 -13.34
C VAL A 282 31.59 -30.76 -13.54
N ASP A 283 31.40 -31.58 -14.55
CA ASP A 283 32.49 -32.34 -15.18
C ASP A 283 33.29 -31.41 -16.11
#